data_AF-A0A2D9QMB3-F1
#
_entry.id   AF-A0A2D9QMB3-F1
#
_cell.length_a   1.000
_cell.length_b   1.000
_cell.length_c   1.000
_cell.angle_alpha   90.00
_cell.angle_beta   90.00
_cell.angle_gamma   90.00
#
_symmetry.space_group_name_H-M   'P 1'
#
loop_
_entity.id
_entity.type
_entity.pdbx_description
1 polymer ?
#
loop_
_entity_poly.entity_id
_entity_poly.type
_entity_poly.pdbx_seq_one_letter_code
_entity_poly.pdbx_strand_id
1 'polypeptide(L)'
;EVGLHWQKHKHGADHAEASDDRMPVAICLGGPPQVIFSAISPLPDNLSEYEFAGLLSGRRLKITKCLTNDLWIPADCDFVIEGYTLPSEKRVEGPFGDHFGHYSLEDEYPVMHVTAITHRKDPIIPMTIVGIPPMEDGYLGEAIGDALLPVLKFQHRDVIDTFLPLETGFHNLAIISSKQRFPRQARKTALGLLGAGQMMFLKVIIVVDEEHQVKDLEKLLDALHSKVNIPEDLITLKGMVADSLAHTSPWENVHDKLIIDATTPPEGDPIDRPMESSVGESLAISASAIEGVVQARMMRPSMMVVTTEVEGSPSPEESMEETDNHLARLQREKISAIRDSIWSLGSARGLKWLFITDSDANLEHEDWKRRLLWQLFCRFDVGRDLHFDESGTRVAWDATIPIPSDDGPLPVRRWPAVTLHDPEMVSRVDAWLSQRI
;
A
#
# COMPACT_ATOMS: atom_id res chain seq x y z
N GLU A 1 11.56 18.63 -23.61
CA GLU A 1 10.58 17.54 -23.52
C GLU A 1 10.37 17.18 -22.06
N VAL A 2 9.24 16.57 -21.70
CA VAL A 2 8.92 16.10 -20.34
C VAL A 2 8.25 14.72 -20.45
N GLY A 3 8.63 13.74 -19.64
CA GLY A 3 7.93 12.44 -19.58
C GLY A 3 6.58 12.56 -18.86
N LEU A 4 5.54 11.91 -19.39
CA LEU A 4 4.19 11.93 -18.84
C LEU A 4 3.83 10.55 -18.28
N HIS A 5 4.20 10.30 -17.02
CA HIS A 5 3.88 9.05 -16.33
C HIS A 5 2.42 9.07 -15.83
N TRP A 6 1.48 8.76 -16.71
CA TRP A 6 0.08 8.51 -16.34
C TRP A 6 -0.17 7.02 -16.20
N GLN A 7 -0.52 6.58 -14.99
CA GLN A 7 -0.97 5.21 -14.77
C GLN A 7 -2.22 4.91 -15.60
N LYS A 8 -2.36 3.66 -16.07
CA LYS A 8 -3.40 3.22 -17.03
C LYS A 8 -4.84 3.57 -16.64
N HIS A 9 -5.12 3.73 -15.35
CA HIS A 9 -6.47 3.97 -14.82
C HIS A 9 -6.77 5.45 -14.54
N LYS A 10 -5.88 6.37 -14.93
CA LYS A 10 -6.04 7.82 -14.69
C LYS A 10 -6.61 8.51 -15.92
N HIS A 11 -7.43 9.54 -15.73
CA HIS A 11 -8.06 10.30 -16.82
C HIS A 11 -7.08 10.82 -17.89
N GLY A 12 -5.85 11.18 -17.51
CA GLY A 12 -4.82 11.60 -18.46
C GLY A 12 -4.44 10.50 -19.46
N ALA A 13 -4.37 9.24 -19.01
CA ALA A 13 -4.13 8.10 -19.89
C ALA A 13 -5.34 7.84 -20.80
N ASP A 14 -6.57 7.89 -20.28
CA ASP A 14 -7.79 7.75 -21.07
C ASP A 14 -7.90 8.81 -22.18
N HIS A 15 -7.55 10.06 -21.87
CA HIS A 15 -7.52 11.14 -22.86
C HIS A 15 -6.45 10.92 -23.93
N ALA A 16 -5.28 10.39 -23.54
CA ALA A 16 -4.22 10.07 -24.49
C ALA A 16 -4.62 8.91 -25.40
N GLU A 17 -5.21 7.84 -24.88
CA GLU A 17 -5.71 6.71 -25.67
C GLU A 17 -6.85 7.11 -26.61
N ALA A 18 -7.73 8.03 -26.18
CA ALA A 18 -8.82 8.55 -27.00
C ALA A 18 -8.36 9.58 -28.05
N SER A 19 -7.08 9.97 -28.06
CA SER A 19 -6.53 10.95 -28.98
C SER A 19 -5.74 10.26 -30.10
N ASP A 20 -6.25 10.33 -31.34
CA ASP A 20 -5.54 9.79 -32.51
C ASP A 20 -4.36 10.68 -32.97
N ASP A 21 -4.34 11.93 -32.51
CA ASP A 21 -3.46 12.99 -32.97
C ASP A 21 -2.81 13.74 -31.78
N ARG A 22 -2.26 14.91 -32.05
CA ARG A 22 -1.69 15.85 -31.09
C ARG A 22 -2.68 16.21 -29.98
N MET A 23 -2.44 15.70 -28.76
CA MET A 23 -3.20 16.06 -27.57
C MET A 23 -2.53 17.23 -26.83
N PRO A 24 -3.22 18.38 -26.61
CA PRO A 24 -2.67 19.48 -25.83
C PRO A 24 -2.50 19.10 -24.36
N VAL A 25 -1.40 19.53 -23.73
CA VAL A 25 -1.10 19.29 -22.31
C VAL A 25 -0.61 20.58 -21.66
N ALA A 26 -1.02 20.81 -20.41
CA ALA A 26 -0.51 21.89 -19.57
C ALA A 26 -0.20 21.35 -18.17
N ILE A 27 1.01 21.58 -17.69
CA ILE A 27 1.46 21.24 -16.34
C ILE A 27 1.53 22.53 -15.53
N CYS A 28 0.72 22.61 -14.47
CA CYS A 28 0.64 23.76 -13.58
C CYS A 28 1.38 23.46 -12.28
N LEU A 29 2.36 24.30 -11.91
CA LEU A 29 3.12 24.16 -10.67
C LEU A 29 2.84 25.34 -9.75
N GLY A 30 2.69 25.05 -8.45
CA GLY A 30 2.38 26.05 -7.43
C GLY A 30 0.94 26.58 -7.53
N GLY A 31 0.73 27.81 -7.06
CA GLY A 31 -0.58 28.43 -7.00
C GLY A 31 -1.46 28.02 -5.80
N PRO A 32 -2.80 28.08 -5.93
CA PRO A 32 -3.68 27.92 -4.77
C PRO A 32 -3.67 26.47 -4.24
N PRO A 33 -3.45 26.26 -2.92
CA PRO A 33 -3.28 24.92 -2.35
C PRO A 33 -4.52 24.02 -2.49
N GLN A 34 -5.72 24.60 -2.55
CA GLN A 34 -6.95 23.83 -2.76
C GLN A 34 -7.02 23.13 -4.13
N VAL A 35 -6.24 23.61 -5.12
CA VAL A 35 -6.15 22.93 -6.43
C VAL A 35 -5.37 21.63 -6.29
N ILE A 36 -4.26 21.64 -5.52
CA ILE A 36 -3.48 20.44 -5.25
C ILE A 36 -4.36 19.40 -4.55
N PHE A 37 -5.00 19.77 -3.44
CA PHE A 37 -5.91 18.89 -2.70
C PHE A 37 -7.03 18.34 -3.59
N SER A 38 -7.61 19.19 -4.44
CA SER A 38 -8.67 18.77 -5.36
C SER A 38 -8.18 17.81 -6.45
N ALA A 39 -6.98 18.03 -7.00
CA ALA A 39 -6.43 17.24 -8.09
C ALA A 39 -6.12 15.78 -7.71
N ILE A 40 -5.89 15.54 -6.42
CA ILE A 40 -5.61 14.21 -5.86
C ILE A 40 -6.84 13.58 -5.20
N SER A 41 -7.95 14.32 -5.07
CA SER A 41 -9.18 13.80 -4.47
C SER A 41 -9.89 12.84 -5.44
N PRO A 42 -10.43 11.69 -4.97
CA PRO A 42 -11.19 10.76 -5.80
C PRO A 42 -12.61 11.31 -6.07
N LEU A 43 -12.71 12.27 -6.98
CA LEU A 43 -13.95 12.92 -7.37
C LEU A 43 -14.71 12.08 -8.42
N PRO A 44 -16.05 12.16 -8.47
CA PRO A 44 -16.81 11.57 -9.57
C PRO A 44 -16.60 12.34 -10.87
N ASP A 45 -16.67 11.66 -12.02
CA ASP A 45 -16.41 12.23 -13.36
C ASP A 45 -17.25 13.46 -13.72
N ASN A 46 -18.39 13.64 -13.07
CA ASN A 46 -19.29 14.78 -13.30
C ASN A 46 -19.02 16.00 -12.41
N LEU A 47 -17.94 15.97 -11.62
CA LEU A 47 -17.47 17.10 -10.80
C LEU A 47 -16.01 17.37 -11.13
N SER A 48 -15.73 18.47 -11.82
CA SER A 48 -14.35 18.83 -12.11
C SER A 48 -13.58 19.24 -10.86
N GLU A 49 -12.27 19.01 -10.89
CA GLU A 49 -11.35 19.41 -9.83
C GLU A 49 -11.36 20.94 -9.63
N TYR A 50 -11.60 21.72 -10.68
CA TYR A 50 -11.73 23.18 -10.54
C TYR A 50 -13.03 23.59 -9.81
N GLU A 51 -14.13 22.90 -10.05
CA GLU A 51 -15.39 23.13 -9.33
C GLU A 51 -15.23 22.74 -7.85
N PHE A 52 -14.61 21.59 -7.57
CA PHE A 52 -14.36 21.15 -6.21
C PHE A 52 -13.40 22.10 -5.46
N ALA A 53 -12.31 22.54 -6.08
CA ALA A 53 -11.44 23.58 -5.52
C ALA A 53 -12.20 24.88 -5.22
N GLY A 54 -13.17 25.25 -6.06
CA GLY A 54 -14.06 26.38 -5.82
C GLY A 54 -14.97 26.19 -4.61
N LEU A 55 -15.56 25.00 -4.47
CA LEU A 55 -16.38 24.62 -3.31
C LEU A 55 -15.57 24.66 -2.01
N LEU A 56 -14.37 24.07 -2.00
CA LEU A 56 -13.47 24.07 -0.83
C LEU A 56 -13.10 25.48 -0.38
N SER A 57 -12.89 26.39 -1.33
CA SER A 57 -12.51 27.78 -1.03
C SER A 57 -13.69 28.73 -0.80
N GLY A 58 -14.93 28.27 -0.98
CA GLY A 58 -16.14 29.09 -0.88
C GLY A 58 -16.22 30.22 -1.93
N ARG A 59 -15.41 30.16 -2.99
CA ARG A 59 -15.33 31.19 -4.04
C ARG A 59 -14.94 30.57 -5.37
N ARG A 60 -15.28 31.25 -6.47
CA ARG A 60 -14.90 30.79 -7.82
C ARG A 60 -13.38 30.79 -7.98
N LEU A 61 -12.83 29.69 -8.49
CA LEU A 61 -11.43 29.60 -8.90
C LEU A 61 -11.19 30.52 -10.10
N LYS A 62 -10.12 31.32 -10.05
CA LYS A 62 -9.71 32.13 -11.19
C LYS A 62 -8.96 31.25 -12.18
N ILE A 63 -9.44 31.20 -13.41
CA ILE A 63 -8.83 30.44 -14.49
C ILE A 63 -8.54 31.34 -15.69
N THR A 64 -7.52 31.00 -16.46
CA THR A 64 -7.14 31.67 -17.71
C THR A 64 -6.82 30.64 -18.79
N LYS A 65 -6.86 31.03 -20.05
CA LYS A 65 -6.39 30.18 -21.15
C LYS A 65 -4.87 30.10 -21.18
N CYS A 66 -4.37 28.94 -21.58
CA CYS A 66 -3.00 28.76 -22.06
C CYS A 66 -2.67 29.71 -23.23
N LEU A 67 -1.39 29.99 -23.43
CA LEU A 67 -0.89 30.85 -24.51
C LEU A 67 -0.87 30.13 -25.87
N THR A 68 -0.57 28.83 -25.87
CA THR A 68 -0.28 28.03 -27.06
C THR A 68 -1.34 26.98 -27.40
N ASN A 69 -2.34 26.80 -26.53
CA ASN A 69 -3.47 25.89 -26.73
C ASN A 69 -4.73 26.41 -26.01
N ASP A 70 -5.87 25.72 -26.16
CA ASP A 70 -7.18 26.14 -25.65
C ASP A 70 -7.51 25.66 -24.22
N LEU A 71 -6.57 25.00 -23.54
CA LEU A 71 -6.81 24.53 -22.17
C LEU A 71 -6.95 25.71 -21.20
N TRP A 72 -7.78 25.49 -20.16
CA TRP A 72 -7.94 26.41 -19.05
C TRP A 72 -7.12 25.95 -17.85
N ILE A 73 -6.34 26.86 -17.27
CA ILE A 73 -5.44 26.64 -16.16
C ILE A 73 -5.77 27.58 -14.99
N PRO A 74 -5.37 27.27 -13.74
CA PRO A 74 -5.51 28.22 -12.64
C PRO A 74 -4.66 29.46 -12.90
N ALA A 75 -5.26 30.64 -12.82
CA ALA A 75 -4.60 31.90 -13.18
C ALA A 75 -3.51 32.34 -12.20
N ASP A 76 -3.54 31.78 -10.98
CA ASP A 76 -2.62 32.14 -9.90
C ASP A 76 -1.45 31.13 -9.74
N CYS A 77 -1.22 30.25 -10.72
CA CYS A 77 -0.06 29.33 -10.72
C CYS A 77 1.28 30.05 -10.74
N ASP A 78 2.32 29.39 -10.19
CA ASP A 78 3.67 29.91 -10.19
C ASP A 78 4.36 29.69 -11.54
N PHE A 79 4.23 28.47 -12.09
CA PHE A 79 4.69 28.11 -13.43
C PHE A 79 3.61 27.36 -14.19
N VAL A 80 3.63 27.50 -15.52
CA VAL A 80 2.85 26.71 -16.47
C VAL A 80 3.80 26.23 -17.56
N ILE A 81 3.86 24.92 -17.76
CA ILE A 81 4.55 24.29 -18.88
C ILE A 81 3.46 23.86 -19.86
N GLU A 82 3.45 24.46 -21.05
CA GLU A 82 2.48 24.17 -22.11
C GLU A 82 3.12 23.38 -23.23
N GLY A 83 2.34 22.53 -23.88
CA GLY A 83 2.83 21.69 -24.94
C GLY A 83 1.77 20.76 -25.48
N TYR A 84 2.25 19.65 -26.01
CA TYR A 84 1.40 18.59 -26.51
C TYR A 84 2.12 17.25 -26.37
N THR A 85 1.35 16.18 -26.38
CA THR A 85 1.86 14.82 -26.53
C THR A 85 1.34 14.21 -27.83
N LEU A 86 2.12 13.32 -28.42
CA LEU A 86 1.69 12.40 -29.45
C LEU A 86 1.57 11.04 -28.77
N PRO A 87 0.36 10.48 -28.57
CA PRO A 87 0.20 9.24 -27.79
C PRO A 87 1.01 8.04 -28.31
N SER A 88 1.33 8.03 -29.61
CA SER A 88 2.20 7.04 -30.25
C SER A 88 3.69 7.23 -29.97
N GLU A 89 4.10 8.39 -29.47
CA GLU A 89 5.48 8.71 -29.17
C GLU A 89 5.77 8.53 -27.67
N LYS A 90 6.55 7.50 -27.37
CA LYS A 90 6.98 7.17 -26.02
C LYS A 90 8.49 7.24 -25.85
N ARG A 91 8.93 7.38 -24.61
CA ARG A 91 10.33 7.32 -24.19
C ARG A 91 10.42 6.58 -22.85
N VAL A 92 11.59 6.03 -22.58
CA VAL A 92 11.89 5.39 -21.29
C VAL A 92 11.88 6.44 -20.18
N GLU A 93 11.12 6.18 -19.12
CA GLU A 93 11.12 6.93 -17.86
C GLU A 93 11.55 6.01 -16.72
N GLY A 94 12.11 6.58 -15.66
CA GLY A 94 12.62 5.85 -14.51
C GLY A 94 14.11 5.47 -14.62
N PRO A 95 14.62 4.72 -13.63
CA PRO A 95 13.91 4.29 -12.42
C PRO A 95 13.56 5.48 -11.51
N PHE A 96 12.47 5.38 -10.76
CA PHE A 96 11.98 6.44 -9.86
C PHE A 96 11.42 5.86 -8.56
N GLY A 97 11.59 6.54 -7.43
CA GLY A 97 11.06 6.06 -6.15
C GLY A 97 9.54 6.09 -6.09
N ASP A 98 8.90 5.04 -5.58
CA ASP A 98 7.46 4.97 -5.38
C ASP A 98 7.03 5.01 -3.91
N HIS A 99 5.72 5.14 -3.72
CA HIS A 99 5.09 5.28 -2.41
C HIS A 99 5.07 3.98 -1.59
N PHE A 100 5.43 2.84 -2.20
CA PHE A 100 5.70 1.59 -1.47
C PHE A 100 7.13 1.55 -0.93
N GLY A 101 7.95 2.56 -1.23
CA GLY A 101 9.32 2.65 -0.77
C GLY A 101 10.33 1.93 -1.65
N HIS A 102 9.96 1.53 -2.86
CA HIS A 102 10.85 0.86 -3.79
C HIS A 102 11.08 1.69 -5.05
N TYR A 103 12.11 1.38 -5.83
CA TYR A 103 12.27 1.96 -7.15
C TYR A 103 11.30 1.31 -8.13
N SER A 104 10.38 2.10 -8.68
CA SER A 104 9.69 1.74 -9.91
C SER A 104 10.70 1.55 -11.03
N LEU A 105 10.45 0.53 -11.83
CA LEU A 105 11.35 0.07 -12.87
C LEU A 105 11.10 0.86 -14.16
N GLU A 106 12.11 0.89 -15.01
CA GLU A 106 12.03 1.57 -16.30
C GLU A 106 10.88 1.02 -17.17
N ASP A 107 10.13 1.92 -17.79
CA ASP A 107 9.07 1.62 -18.76
C ASP A 107 8.83 2.78 -19.75
N GLU A 108 8.12 2.53 -20.84
CA GLU A 108 7.85 3.49 -21.90
C GLU A 108 6.58 4.32 -21.64
N TYR A 109 6.75 5.63 -21.46
CA TYR A 109 5.66 6.58 -21.25
C TYR A 109 5.58 7.65 -22.34
N PRO A 110 4.39 8.25 -22.57
CA PRO A 110 4.23 9.35 -23.51
C PRO A 110 5.17 10.53 -23.20
N VAL A 111 5.60 11.23 -24.25
CA VAL A 111 6.46 12.42 -24.12
C VAL A 111 5.70 13.70 -24.46
N MET A 112 5.85 14.72 -23.62
CA MET A 112 5.37 16.06 -23.87
C MET A 112 6.42 16.90 -24.60
N HIS A 113 6.04 17.40 -25.77
CA HIS A 113 6.75 18.43 -26.53
C HIS A 113 6.35 19.81 -25.99
N VAL A 114 7.28 20.45 -25.27
CA VAL A 114 7.06 21.76 -24.64
C VAL A 114 7.10 22.85 -25.71
N THR A 115 6.03 23.67 -25.75
CA THR A 115 5.91 24.82 -26.67
C THR A 115 6.10 26.15 -25.96
N ALA A 116 5.76 26.24 -24.67
CA ALA A 116 5.98 27.44 -23.87
C ALA A 116 6.18 27.09 -22.39
N ILE A 117 6.96 27.91 -21.70
CA ILE A 117 6.99 27.94 -20.23
C ILE A 117 6.67 29.38 -19.83
N THR A 118 5.62 29.57 -19.04
CA THR A 118 5.24 30.88 -18.50
C THR A 118 5.27 30.83 -16.98
N HIS A 119 5.50 31.97 -16.34
CA HIS A 119 5.58 32.05 -14.89
C HIS A 119 5.25 33.46 -14.38
N ARG A 120 4.82 33.54 -13.12
CA ARG A 120 4.65 34.83 -12.43
C ARG A 120 6.00 35.45 -12.06
N LYS A 121 6.00 36.71 -11.63
CA LYS A 121 7.18 37.31 -11.01
C LYS A 121 7.48 36.64 -9.66
N ASP A 122 8.76 36.36 -9.41
CA ASP A 122 9.27 35.71 -8.19
C ASP A 122 8.57 34.38 -7.88
N PRO A 123 8.55 33.41 -8.83
CA PRO A 123 7.76 32.20 -8.71
C PRO A 123 8.42 31.16 -7.79
N ILE A 124 7.61 30.29 -7.18
CA ILE A 124 8.04 29.19 -6.32
C ILE A 124 7.71 27.86 -7.00
N ILE A 125 8.66 26.93 -7.03
CA ILE A 125 8.41 25.57 -7.50
C ILE A 125 8.18 24.66 -6.30
N PRO A 126 6.96 24.13 -6.08
CA PRO A 126 6.76 23.07 -5.10
C PRO A 126 7.44 21.81 -5.59
N MET A 127 8.23 21.19 -4.72
CA MET A 127 8.91 19.93 -4.98
C MET A 127 8.64 18.99 -3.82
N THR A 128 8.49 17.71 -4.13
CA THR A 128 8.33 16.65 -3.14
C THR A 128 9.28 15.51 -3.44
N ILE A 129 9.46 14.64 -2.45
CA ILE A 129 10.16 13.37 -2.59
C ILE A 129 9.24 12.26 -2.16
N VAL A 130 9.40 11.11 -2.79
CA VAL A 130 8.66 9.88 -2.50
C VAL A 130 9.65 8.76 -2.27
N GLY A 131 9.31 7.84 -1.39
CA GLY A 131 10.17 6.74 -0.96
C GLY A 131 9.52 5.99 0.19
N ILE A 132 10.31 5.40 1.08
CA ILE A 132 9.78 4.61 2.20
C ILE A 132 8.79 5.45 3.01
N PRO A 133 7.52 5.02 3.12
CA PRO A 133 6.51 5.82 3.80
C PRO A 133 6.82 6.01 5.30
N PRO A 134 6.36 7.12 5.90
CA PRO A 134 5.47 8.13 5.33
C PRO A 134 6.23 9.25 4.60
N MET A 135 5.63 9.71 3.51
CA MET A 135 6.05 10.87 2.73
C MET A 135 4.86 11.85 2.58
N GLU A 136 5.05 13.00 1.92
CA GLU A 136 4.01 14.05 1.79
C GLU A 136 2.70 13.52 1.20
N ASP A 137 2.80 12.66 0.19
CA ASP A 137 1.68 11.98 -0.46
C ASP A 137 0.82 11.17 0.52
N GLY A 138 1.45 10.47 1.47
CA GLY A 138 0.76 9.75 2.53
C GLY A 138 -0.08 10.66 3.43
N TYR A 139 0.48 11.79 3.87
CA TYR A 139 -0.26 12.75 4.70
C TYR A 139 -1.42 13.41 3.94
N LEU A 140 -1.23 13.70 2.65
CA LEU A 140 -2.30 14.19 1.79
C LEU A 140 -3.41 13.14 1.63
N GLY A 141 -3.04 11.87 1.41
CA GLY A 141 -3.97 10.75 1.33
C GLY A 141 -4.81 10.57 2.60
N GLU A 142 -4.19 10.63 3.78
CA GLU A 142 -4.90 10.57 5.06
C GLU A 142 -5.89 11.74 5.21
N ALA A 143 -5.47 12.96 4.90
CA ALA A 143 -6.33 14.13 4.96
C ALA A 143 -7.55 14.04 4.03
N ILE A 144 -7.38 13.48 2.83
CA ILE A 144 -8.47 13.21 1.88
C ILE A 144 -9.41 12.14 2.44
N GLY A 145 -8.85 11.07 3.00
CA GLY A 145 -9.63 10.01 3.64
C GLY A 145 -10.54 10.56 4.73
N ASP A 146 -9.99 11.37 5.64
CA ASP A 146 -10.75 12.01 6.71
C ASP A 146 -11.81 12.98 6.17
N ALA A 147 -11.48 13.78 5.15
CA ALA A 147 -12.40 14.75 4.54
C ALA A 147 -13.56 14.09 3.78
N LEU A 148 -13.32 12.94 3.13
CA LEU A 148 -14.31 12.23 2.31
C LEU A 148 -15.02 11.08 3.03
N LEU A 149 -14.64 10.76 4.27
CA LEU A 149 -15.32 9.78 5.10
C LEU A 149 -16.86 9.97 5.16
N PRO A 150 -17.42 11.20 5.27
CA PRO A 150 -18.88 11.38 5.22
C PRO A 150 -19.53 10.91 3.92
N VAL A 151 -18.84 11.05 2.78
CA VAL A 151 -19.32 10.55 1.48
C VAL A 151 -19.31 9.03 1.46
N LEU A 152 -18.25 8.42 2.00
CA LEU A 152 -18.15 6.97 2.11
C LEU A 152 -19.25 6.41 3.00
N LYS A 153 -19.52 7.04 4.15
CA LYS A 153 -20.64 6.70 5.06
C LYS A 153 -22.01 6.83 4.40
N PHE A 154 -22.16 7.80 3.50
CA PHE A 154 -23.40 7.97 2.75
C PHE A 154 -23.65 6.79 1.79
N GLN A 155 -22.63 6.34 1.07
CA GLN A 155 -22.72 5.17 0.18
C GLN A 155 -22.81 3.84 0.97
N HIS A 156 -22.00 3.70 2.02
CA HIS A 156 -21.89 2.52 2.86
C HIS A 156 -22.34 2.86 4.28
N ARG A 157 -23.65 2.83 4.52
CA ARG A 157 -24.27 3.20 5.81
C ARG A 157 -23.78 2.40 7.03
N ASP A 158 -23.09 1.31 6.76
CA ASP A 158 -22.50 0.43 7.75
C ASP A 158 -21.08 0.81 8.17
N VAL A 159 -20.38 1.64 7.39
CA VAL A 159 -19.05 2.15 7.73
C VAL A 159 -19.15 3.22 8.82
N ILE A 160 -18.34 3.09 9.86
CA ILE A 160 -18.23 4.04 10.98
C ILE A 160 -16.93 4.81 10.91
N ASP A 161 -15.83 4.15 10.54
CA ASP A 161 -14.54 4.81 10.39
C ASP A 161 -13.63 3.98 9.48
N THR A 162 -12.61 4.63 8.92
CA THR A 162 -11.65 4.00 8.00
C THR A 162 -10.25 4.53 8.24
N PHE A 163 -9.27 3.63 8.32
CA PHE A 163 -7.86 4.01 8.39
C PHE A 163 -7.02 3.18 7.42
N LEU A 164 -6.18 3.87 6.65
CA LEU A 164 -5.24 3.27 5.72
C LEU A 164 -3.83 3.65 6.23
N PRO A 165 -3.15 2.77 6.99
CA PRO A 165 -1.88 3.12 7.62
C PRO A 165 -0.83 3.52 6.59
N LEU A 166 -0.17 4.66 6.81
CA LEU A 166 0.79 5.25 5.88
C LEU A 166 1.94 4.29 5.56
N GLU A 167 2.43 3.59 6.58
CA GLU A 167 3.49 2.58 6.51
C GLU A 167 3.24 1.49 5.46
N THR A 168 1.98 1.25 5.09
CA THR A 168 1.61 0.22 4.10
C THR A 168 1.60 0.75 2.66
N GLY A 169 2.14 1.95 2.44
CA GLY A 169 2.01 2.68 1.17
C GLY A 169 0.58 3.12 0.89
N PHE A 170 -0.21 3.34 1.95
CA PHE A 170 -1.63 3.74 1.94
C PHE A 170 -2.60 2.72 1.29
N HIS A 171 -2.27 2.16 0.12
CA HIS A 171 -3.16 1.30 -0.68
C HIS A 171 -3.02 -0.21 -0.41
N ASN A 172 -2.14 -0.70 0.47
CA ASN A 172 -2.06 -2.15 0.73
C ASN A 172 -2.96 -2.62 1.88
N LEU A 173 -3.31 -1.76 2.84
CA LEU A 173 -4.13 -2.12 4.00
C LEU A 173 -5.20 -1.06 4.28
N ALA A 174 -6.43 -1.50 4.49
CA ALA A 174 -7.46 -0.70 5.12
C ALA A 174 -8.03 -1.39 6.37
N ILE A 175 -8.21 -0.62 7.44
CA ILE A 175 -8.88 -1.02 8.67
C ILE A 175 -10.21 -0.27 8.74
N ILE A 176 -11.31 -1.03 8.77
CA ILE A 176 -12.67 -0.49 8.63
C ILE A 176 -13.47 -0.82 9.89
N SER A 177 -13.89 0.21 10.63
CA SER A 177 -14.89 0.02 11.67
C SER A 177 -16.27 -0.02 11.02
N SER A 178 -17.02 -1.10 11.26
CA SER A 178 -18.32 -1.34 10.62
C SER A 178 -19.37 -1.87 11.58
N LYS A 179 -20.59 -1.36 11.43
CA LYS A 179 -21.77 -1.79 12.19
C LYS A 179 -22.33 -3.11 11.68
N GLN A 180 -22.40 -4.11 12.55
CA GLN A 180 -22.99 -5.42 12.25
C GLN A 180 -24.49 -5.44 12.59
N ARG A 181 -25.35 -5.49 11.58
CA ARG A 181 -26.82 -5.59 11.69
C ARG A 181 -27.36 -6.94 11.24
N PHE A 182 -26.59 -7.69 10.48
CA PHE A 182 -26.91 -9.02 10.00
C PHE A 182 -25.64 -9.87 9.88
N PRO A 183 -25.75 -11.20 9.94
CA PRO A 183 -24.62 -12.11 9.75
C PRO A 183 -23.82 -11.76 8.50
N ARG A 184 -22.48 -11.82 8.61
CA ARG A 184 -21.53 -11.53 7.50
C ARG A 184 -21.58 -10.11 6.93
N GLN A 185 -22.11 -9.13 7.66
CA GLN A 185 -22.18 -7.77 7.16
C GLN A 185 -20.79 -7.16 6.89
N ALA A 186 -19.79 -7.44 7.72
CA ALA A 186 -18.40 -7.05 7.53
C ALA A 186 -17.86 -7.43 6.13
N ARG A 187 -18.14 -8.66 5.68
CA ARG A 187 -17.71 -9.16 4.37
C ARG A 187 -18.38 -8.41 3.22
N LYS A 188 -19.67 -8.12 3.36
CA LYS A 188 -20.39 -7.22 2.43
C LYS A 188 -19.76 -5.83 2.44
N THR A 189 -19.44 -5.26 3.61
CA THR A 189 -18.81 -3.93 3.73
C THR A 189 -17.51 -3.92 2.93
N ALA A 190 -16.63 -4.90 3.20
CA ALA A 190 -15.35 -5.03 2.55
C ALA A 190 -15.48 -5.14 1.02
N LEU A 191 -16.34 -6.03 0.52
CA LEU A 191 -16.58 -6.18 -0.92
C LEU A 191 -17.10 -4.89 -1.57
N GLY A 192 -17.98 -4.15 -0.88
CA GLY A 192 -18.46 -2.86 -1.36
C GLY A 192 -17.34 -1.83 -1.48
N LEU A 193 -16.45 -1.77 -0.48
CA LEU A 193 -15.31 -0.84 -0.47
C LEU A 193 -14.26 -1.23 -1.52
N LEU A 194 -14.02 -2.52 -1.76
CA LEU A 194 -13.15 -2.98 -2.85
C LEU A 194 -13.67 -2.58 -4.25
N GLY A 195 -14.94 -2.20 -4.38
CA GLY A 195 -15.50 -1.63 -5.60
C GLY A 195 -15.56 -0.10 -5.63
N ALA A 196 -15.11 0.60 -4.58
CA ALA A 196 -15.30 2.03 -4.41
C ALA A 196 -14.06 2.84 -4.82
N GLY A 197 -14.04 3.32 -6.07
CA GLY A 197 -12.98 4.19 -6.59
C GLY A 197 -11.59 3.56 -6.42
N GLN A 198 -10.63 4.32 -5.88
CA GLN A 198 -9.25 3.84 -5.70
C GLN A 198 -9.07 2.81 -4.58
N MET A 199 -10.09 2.54 -3.75
CA MET A 199 -10.03 1.44 -2.78
C MET A 199 -9.98 0.06 -3.47
N MET A 200 -10.23 0.00 -4.78
CA MET A 200 -10.00 -1.20 -5.59
C MET A 200 -8.55 -1.70 -5.56
N PHE A 201 -7.56 -0.87 -5.16
CA PHE A 201 -6.17 -1.28 -5.06
C PHE A 201 -5.83 -2.02 -3.76
N LEU A 202 -6.68 -1.91 -2.72
CA LEU A 202 -6.47 -2.56 -1.42
C LEU A 202 -6.13 -4.04 -1.54
N LYS A 203 -4.94 -4.43 -1.06
CA LYS A 203 -4.52 -5.83 -0.98
C LYS A 203 -5.20 -6.54 0.18
N VAL A 204 -5.26 -5.89 1.35
CA VAL A 204 -5.88 -6.42 2.55
C VAL A 204 -6.89 -5.42 3.12
N ILE A 205 -8.05 -5.92 3.53
CA ILE A 205 -9.06 -5.15 4.25
C ILE A 205 -9.45 -5.90 5.53
N ILE A 206 -9.30 -5.24 6.66
CA ILE A 206 -9.63 -5.78 7.98
C ILE A 206 -10.85 -5.02 8.49
N VAL A 207 -11.93 -5.74 8.79
CA VAL A 207 -13.15 -5.14 9.30
C VAL A 207 -13.26 -5.43 10.79
N VAL A 208 -13.49 -4.39 11.59
CA VAL A 208 -13.56 -4.41 13.05
C VAL A 208 -14.89 -3.82 13.53
N ASP A 209 -15.22 -4.04 14.80
CA ASP A 209 -16.48 -3.57 15.39
C ASP A 209 -16.65 -2.05 15.34
N GLU A 210 -17.90 -1.59 15.41
CA GLU A 210 -18.28 -0.16 15.31
C GLU A 210 -17.61 0.77 16.34
N GLU A 211 -17.19 0.24 17.49
CA GLU A 211 -16.54 1.01 18.56
C GLU A 211 -15.00 0.98 18.48
N HIS A 212 -14.44 0.25 17.51
CA HIS A 212 -13.01 0.14 17.36
C HIS A 212 -12.41 1.45 16.81
N GLN A 213 -11.37 1.94 17.49
CA GLN A 213 -10.60 3.09 17.04
C GLN A 213 -9.60 2.64 15.97
N VAL A 214 -9.93 2.85 14.70
CA VAL A 214 -9.17 2.30 13.55
C VAL A 214 -7.70 2.69 13.49
N LYS A 215 -7.30 3.84 14.08
CA LYS A 215 -5.90 4.27 14.19
C LYS A 215 -5.12 3.61 15.35
N ASP A 216 -5.78 2.83 16.22
CA ASP A 216 -5.16 2.12 17.35
C ASP A 216 -4.76 0.69 16.94
N LEU A 217 -3.53 0.56 16.43
CA LEU A 217 -3.01 -0.71 15.94
C LEU A 217 -2.78 -1.75 17.05
N GLU A 218 -2.66 -1.35 18.31
CA GLU A 218 -2.59 -2.31 19.42
C GLU A 218 -3.94 -2.98 19.66
N LYS A 219 -5.03 -2.19 19.61
CA LYS A 219 -6.38 -2.76 19.65
C LYS A 219 -6.67 -3.62 18.43
N LEU A 220 -6.06 -3.32 17.27
CA LEU A 220 -6.22 -4.17 16.08
C LEU A 220 -5.63 -5.55 16.33
N LEU A 221 -4.43 -5.63 16.92
CA LEU A 221 -3.83 -6.90 17.33
C LEU A 221 -4.72 -7.63 18.36
N ASP A 222 -5.36 -6.91 19.29
CA ASP A 222 -6.32 -7.51 20.22
C ASP A 222 -7.55 -8.10 19.51
N ALA A 223 -8.10 -7.38 18.52
CA ALA A 223 -9.23 -7.84 17.73
C ALA A 223 -8.88 -9.08 16.88
N LEU A 224 -7.74 -9.04 16.18
CA LEU A 224 -7.23 -10.17 15.40
C LEU A 224 -6.95 -11.40 16.28
N HIS A 225 -6.52 -11.19 17.53
CA HIS A 225 -6.23 -12.27 18.48
C HIS A 225 -7.52 -12.95 18.98
N SER A 226 -8.47 -12.13 19.44
CA SER A 226 -9.65 -12.59 20.18
C SER A 226 -10.85 -12.93 19.30
N LYS A 227 -11.00 -12.28 18.14
CA LYS A 227 -12.24 -12.37 17.34
C LYS A 227 -12.11 -13.22 16.08
N VAL A 228 -10.92 -13.29 15.49
CA VAL A 228 -10.73 -13.98 14.22
C VAL A 228 -10.60 -15.49 14.41
N ASN A 229 -11.41 -16.22 13.64
CA ASN A 229 -11.28 -17.65 13.40
C ASN A 229 -10.71 -17.90 11.99
N ILE A 230 -9.47 -18.39 11.91
CA ILE A 230 -8.72 -18.49 10.64
C ILE A 230 -9.50 -19.18 9.50
N PRO A 231 -10.14 -20.35 9.68
CA PRO A 231 -10.83 -21.05 8.60
C PRO A 231 -12.03 -20.29 8.04
N GLU A 232 -12.65 -19.43 8.85
CA GLU A 232 -13.95 -18.84 8.55
C GLU A 232 -13.87 -17.35 8.20
N ASP A 233 -12.92 -16.63 8.79
CA ASP A 233 -12.87 -15.18 8.77
C ASP A 233 -11.78 -14.60 7.86
N LEU A 234 -10.94 -15.44 7.25
CA LEU A 234 -10.05 -15.06 6.17
C LEU A 234 -10.68 -15.44 4.83
N ILE A 235 -10.98 -14.44 4.01
CA ILE A 235 -11.59 -14.64 2.68
C ILE A 235 -10.63 -14.13 1.62
N THR A 236 -10.07 -15.05 0.85
CA THR A 236 -9.23 -14.73 -0.30
C THR A 236 -10.07 -14.54 -1.55
N LEU A 237 -9.87 -13.40 -2.23
CA LEU A 237 -10.45 -13.10 -3.54
C LEU A 237 -9.35 -13.20 -4.60
N LYS A 238 -9.49 -14.15 -5.52
CA LYS A 238 -8.44 -14.45 -6.50
C LYS A 238 -8.52 -13.58 -7.75
N GLY A 239 -7.37 -13.19 -8.29
CA GLY A 239 -7.26 -12.53 -9.60
C GLY A 239 -7.94 -11.16 -9.66
N MET A 240 -7.78 -10.36 -8.61
CA MET A 240 -8.35 -9.03 -8.47
C MET A 240 -7.38 -7.95 -8.96
N VAL A 241 -7.90 -6.73 -9.16
CA VAL A 241 -7.10 -5.57 -9.59
C VAL A 241 -6.00 -5.23 -8.57
N ALA A 242 -4.78 -5.11 -9.04
CA ALA A 242 -3.62 -4.60 -8.30
C ALA A 242 -3.24 -3.20 -8.78
N ASP A 243 -2.54 -2.45 -7.93
CA ASP A 243 -1.87 -1.22 -8.36
C ASP A 243 -0.79 -1.56 -9.40
N SER A 244 -0.61 -0.70 -10.41
CA SER A 244 0.46 -0.86 -11.40
C SER A 244 1.85 -0.85 -10.77
N LEU A 245 2.01 -0.16 -9.63
CA LEU A 245 3.25 -0.08 -8.85
C LEU A 245 3.40 -1.24 -7.84
N ALA A 246 2.39 -2.11 -7.69
CA ALA A 246 2.47 -3.24 -6.77
C ALA A 246 3.46 -4.31 -7.28
N HIS A 247 4.75 -4.10 -7.06
CA HIS A 247 5.84 -4.98 -7.48
C HIS A 247 5.71 -6.41 -6.90
N THR A 248 5.02 -6.57 -5.76
CA THR A 248 4.76 -7.88 -5.14
C THR A 248 3.78 -8.76 -5.93
N SER A 249 2.92 -8.15 -6.75
CA SER A 249 1.88 -8.86 -7.50
C SER A 249 2.50 -9.91 -8.43
N PRO A 250 1.95 -11.13 -8.57
CA PRO A 250 2.52 -12.14 -9.45
C PRO A 250 2.45 -11.71 -10.93
N TRP A 251 1.44 -10.94 -11.31
CA TRP A 251 1.28 -10.37 -12.64
C TRP A 251 1.00 -8.88 -12.56
N GLU A 252 1.41 -8.14 -13.59
CA GLU A 252 1.14 -6.71 -13.66
C GLU A 252 -0.36 -6.42 -13.54
N ASN A 253 -0.73 -5.55 -12.59
CA ASN A 253 -2.11 -5.15 -12.31
C ASN A 253 -3.05 -6.28 -11.81
N VAL A 254 -2.52 -7.46 -11.46
CA VAL A 254 -3.35 -8.59 -10.97
C VAL A 254 -2.72 -9.26 -9.75
N HIS A 255 -3.47 -9.31 -8.65
CA HIS A 255 -3.10 -10.00 -7.41
C HIS A 255 -4.32 -10.62 -6.71
N ASP A 256 -4.06 -11.43 -5.70
CA ASP A 256 -5.12 -11.90 -4.79
C ASP A 256 -5.32 -10.87 -3.66
N LYS A 257 -6.55 -10.74 -3.16
CA LYS A 257 -6.90 -9.87 -2.03
C LYS A 257 -7.35 -10.67 -0.83
N LEU A 258 -7.15 -10.13 0.37
CA LEU A 258 -7.57 -10.75 1.62
C LEU A 258 -8.56 -9.86 2.38
N ILE A 259 -9.72 -10.42 2.71
CA ILE A 259 -10.65 -9.83 3.67
C ILE A 259 -10.44 -10.57 5.00
N ILE A 260 -10.28 -9.82 6.09
CA ILE A 260 -10.24 -10.34 7.45
C ILE A 260 -11.45 -9.81 8.23
N ASP A 261 -12.37 -10.70 8.61
CA ASP A 261 -13.54 -10.38 9.43
C ASP A 261 -13.16 -10.48 10.92
N ALA A 262 -12.76 -9.36 11.52
CA ALA A 262 -12.42 -9.25 12.93
C ALA A 262 -13.57 -8.63 13.76
N THR A 263 -14.82 -8.83 13.31
CA THR A 263 -16.01 -8.33 13.98
C THR A 263 -16.58 -9.34 14.96
N THR A 264 -17.34 -8.86 15.94
CA THR A 264 -18.11 -9.72 16.83
C THR A 264 -19.34 -10.23 16.05
N PRO A 265 -19.55 -11.56 15.94
CA PRO A 265 -20.72 -12.09 15.24
C PRO A 265 -22.04 -11.57 15.85
N PRO A 266 -22.96 -11.03 15.03
CA PRO A 266 -24.27 -10.58 15.51
C PRO A 266 -25.17 -11.77 15.89
N GLU A 267 -26.28 -11.49 16.59
CA GLU A 267 -27.27 -12.50 16.92
C GLU A 267 -27.80 -13.21 15.65
N GLY A 268 -27.85 -14.55 15.70
CA GLY A 268 -28.30 -15.38 14.58
C GLY A 268 -27.22 -15.67 13.52
N ASP A 269 -25.98 -15.24 13.73
CA ASP A 269 -24.85 -15.69 12.90
C ASP A 269 -24.58 -17.18 13.17
N PRO A 270 -24.49 -18.04 12.13
CA PRO A 270 -24.25 -19.47 12.31
C PRO A 270 -22.82 -19.82 12.74
N ILE A 271 -21.89 -18.85 12.71
CA ILE A 271 -20.52 -19.07 13.19
C ILE A 271 -20.42 -18.64 14.64
N ASP A 272 -20.05 -19.61 15.48
CA ASP A 272 -19.78 -19.38 16.88
C ASP A 272 -18.50 -18.57 17.07
N ARG A 273 -18.40 -17.91 18.23
CA ARG A 273 -17.16 -17.24 18.62
C ARG A 273 -16.02 -18.25 18.71
N PRO A 274 -14.81 -17.89 18.21
CA PRO A 274 -13.67 -18.76 18.39
C PRO A 274 -13.40 -18.98 19.88
N MET A 275 -13.00 -20.19 20.25
CA MET A 275 -12.38 -20.39 21.57
C MET A 275 -11.09 -19.58 21.64
N GLU A 276 -10.88 -18.86 22.74
CA GLU A 276 -9.60 -18.19 22.97
C GLU A 276 -8.49 -19.24 22.97
N SER A 277 -7.55 -19.08 22.03
CA SER A 277 -6.33 -19.88 21.98
C SER A 277 -5.19 -19.00 22.47
N SER A 278 -4.37 -19.55 23.35
CA SER A 278 -3.19 -18.86 23.87
C SER A 278 -2.02 -19.83 23.94
N VAL A 279 -0.82 -19.27 23.79
CA VAL A 279 0.46 -19.93 24.01
C VAL A 279 1.23 -19.14 25.07
N GLY A 280 2.11 -19.84 25.78
CA GLY A 280 3.00 -19.20 26.75
C GLY A 280 4.09 -18.37 26.07
N GLU A 281 4.58 -17.33 26.74
CA GLU A 281 5.68 -16.49 26.26
C GLU A 281 6.96 -17.29 25.95
N SER A 282 7.14 -18.44 26.62
CA SER A 282 8.26 -19.36 26.38
C SER A 282 8.26 -19.95 24.96
N LEU A 283 7.17 -19.85 24.19
CA LEU A 283 7.16 -20.28 22.80
C LEU A 283 8.18 -19.51 21.95
N ALA A 284 8.34 -18.20 22.18
CA ALA A 284 9.34 -17.41 21.46
C ALA A 284 10.77 -17.89 21.76
N ILE A 285 11.04 -18.32 22.99
CA ILE A 285 12.33 -18.91 23.37
C ILE A 285 12.57 -20.21 22.59
N SER A 286 11.59 -21.12 22.58
CA SER A 286 11.68 -22.35 21.79
C SER A 286 11.84 -22.08 20.29
N ALA A 287 11.13 -21.08 19.75
CA ALA A 287 11.22 -20.70 18.34
C ALA A 287 12.60 -20.11 17.99
N SER A 288 13.21 -19.32 18.89
CA SER A 288 14.55 -18.76 18.67
C SER A 288 15.67 -19.82 18.60
N ALA A 289 15.41 -21.04 19.07
CA ALA A 289 16.34 -22.17 18.97
C ALA A 289 16.16 -22.99 17.66
N ILE A 290 15.18 -22.66 16.83
CA ILE A 290 14.96 -23.33 15.54
C ILE A 290 16.00 -22.82 14.53
N GLU A 291 16.59 -23.76 13.79
CA GLU A 291 17.55 -23.44 12.73
C GLU A 291 16.94 -22.48 11.70
N GLY A 292 17.67 -21.39 11.39
CA GLY A 292 17.23 -20.35 10.47
C GLY A 292 16.47 -19.19 11.12
N VAL A 293 15.99 -19.33 12.36
CA VAL A 293 15.39 -18.21 13.10
C VAL A 293 16.48 -17.33 13.71
N VAL A 294 16.41 -16.02 13.45
CA VAL A 294 17.34 -15.00 13.97
C VAL A 294 16.80 -14.36 15.24
N GLN A 295 15.58 -13.84 15.21
CA GLN A 295 14.85 -13.36 16.40
C GLN A 295 13.43 -13.92 16.41
N ALA A 296 12.84 -14.05 17.60
CA ALA A 296 11.45 -14.45 17.77
C ALA A 296 10.80 -13.61 18.87
N ARG A 297 9.58 -13.12 18.63
CA ARG A 297 8.85 -12.30 19.61
C ARG A 297 7.34 -12.58 19.56
N MET A 298 6.75 -12.73 20.74
CA MET A 298 5.28 -12.76 20.87
C MET A 298 4.72 -11.34 20.71
N MET A 299 3.69 -11.19 19.89
CA MET A 299 2.93 -9.93 19.77
C MET A 299 1.66 -9.95 20.61
N ARG A 300 1.00 -11.12 20.64
CA ARG A 300 -0.18 -11.46 21.43
C ARG A 300 -0.16 -12.95 21.76
N PRO A 301 -0.98 -13.46 22.68
CA PRO A 301 -0.95 -14.87 23.06
C PRO A 301 -1.21 -15.88 21.93
N SER A 302 -1.76 -15.47 20.78
CA SER A 302 -1.89 -16.34 19.58
C SER A 302 -1.09 -15.85 18.37
N MET A 303 -0.18 -14.88 18.56
CA MET A 303 0.55 -14.22 17.47
C MET A 303 2.04 -14.12 17.78
N MET A 304 2.86 -14.62 16.86
CA MET A 304 4.31 -14.55 16.95
C MET A 304 4.88 -14.01 15.65
N VAL A 305 5.92 -13.18 15.77
CA VAL A 305 6.78 -12.81 14.66
C VAL A 305 8.13 -13.51 14.85
N VAL A 306 8.71 -13.98 13.75
CA VAL A 306 10.07 -14.47 13.67
C VAL A 306 10.80 -13.78 12.52
N THR A 307 12.09 -13.54 12.70
CA THR A 307 12.96 -13.07 11.62
C THR A 307 13.90 -14.16 11.15
N THR A 308 14.31 -14.10 9.90
CA THR A 308 15.25 -15.04 9.26
C THR A 308 16.18 -14.29 8.32
N GLU A 309 17.28 -14.93 7.94
CA GLU A 309 18.13 -14.48 6.82
C GLU A 309 17.98 -15.47 5.68
N VAL A 310 17.68 -15.02 4.47
CA VAL A 310 17.61 -15.88 3.29
C VAL A 310 18.88 -15.68 2.49
N GLU A 311 19.64 -16.75 2.29
CA GLU A 311 20.89 -16.69 1.52
C GLU A 311 20.58 -16.38 0.05
N GLY A 312 21.30 -15.41 -0.52
CA GLY A 312 21.09 -14.98 -1.90
C GLY A 312 19.91 -14.02 -2.10
N SER A 313 19.17 -13.65 -1.04
CA SER A 313 18.26 -12.51 -1.10
C SER A 313 19.02 -11.21 -1.35
N PRO A 314 18.46 -10.28 -2.13
CA PRO A 314 19.12 -9.04 -2.48
C PRO A 314 19.21 -8.14 -1.25
N SER A 315 20.28 -7.35 -1.18
CA SER A 315 20.34 -6.27 -0.21
C SER A 315 19.27 -5.21 -0.53
N PRO A 316 18.83 -4.41 0.46
CA PRO A 316 17.89 -3.31 0.21
C PRO A 316 18.34 -2.33 -0.88
N GLU A 317 19.63 -2.24 -1.16
CA GLU A 317 20.25 -1.37 -2.18
C GLU A 317 20.19 -1.96 -3.61
N GLU A 318 19.84 -3.23 -3.76
CA GLU A 318 19.97 -3.97 -5.02
C GLU A 318 18.61 -4.39 -5.60
N SER A 319 18.47 -4.23 -6.92
CA SER A 319 17.36 -4.82 -7.67
C SER A 319 17.73 -6.21 -8.18
N MET A 320 16.77 -7.14 -8.20
CA MET A 320 16.88 -8.43 -8.90
C MET A 320 16.03 -8.42 -10.15
N GLU A 321 16.67 -8.33 -11.31
CA GLU A 321 16.00 -8.32 -12.61
C GLU A 321 15.83 -9.74 -13.19
N GLU A 322 16.79 -10.63 -12.92
CA GLU A 322 16.82 -11.99 -13.47
C GLU A 322 16.16 -13.00 -12.52
N THR A 323 15.58 -14.05 -13.10
CA THR A 323 14.99 -15.15 -12.34
C THR A 323 16.07 -16.10 -11.84
N ASP A 324 15.95 -16.53 -10.58
CA ASP A 324 16.76 -17.60 -10.00
C ASP A 324 15.86 -18.64 -9.34
N ASN A 325 15.45 -19.61 -10.16
CA ASN A 325 14.58 -20.70 -9.71
C ASN A 325 15.24 -21.60 -8.64
N HIS A 326 16.57 -21.69 -8.62
CA HIS A 326 17.26 -22.51 -7.64
C HIS A 326 17.21 -21.86 -6.26
N LEU A 327 17.61 -20.59 -6.17
CA LEU A 327 17.57 -19.81 -4.94
C LEU A 327 16.13 -19.62 -4.45
N ALA A 328 15.18 -19.33 -5.34
CA ALA A 328 13.76 -19.22 -4.97
C ALA A 328 13.20 -20.52 -4.37
N ARG A 329 13.62 -21.69 -4.88
CA ARG A 329 13.27 -22.98 -4.28
C ARG A 329 13.89 -23.15 -2.89
N LEU A 330 15.17 -22.80 -2.72
CA LEU A 330 15.84 -22.87 -1.42
C LEU A 330 15.20 -21.95 -0.39
N GLN A 331 14.80 -20.74 -0.78
CA GLN A 331 14.02 -19.82 0.05
C GLN A 331 12.72 -20.50 0.52
N ARG A 332 11.89 -20.98 -0.41
CA ARG A 332 10.61 -21.64 -0.07
C ARG A 332 10.79 -22.84 0.86
N GLU A 333 11.83 -23.65 0.62
CA GLU A 333 12.19 -24.79 1.48
C GLU A 333 12.56 -24.32 2.89
N LYS A 334 13.39 -23.27 3.02
CA LYS A 334 13.76 -22.69 4.31
C LYS A 334 12.57 -22.12 5.07
N ILE A 335 11.72 -21.31 4.42
CA ILE A 335 10.55 -20.72 5.08
C ILE A 335 9.56 -21.80 5.51
N SER A 336 9.33 -22.80 4.66
CA SER A 336 8.49 -23.96 5.02
C SER A 336 9.08 -24.72 6.20
N ALA A 337 10.39 -24.95 6.23
CA ALA A 337 11.06 -25.64 7.34
C ALA A 337 10.94 -24.89 8.68
N ILE A 338 11.11 -23.56 8.68
CA ILE A 338 10.92 -22.71 9.87
C ILE A 338 9.47 -22.80 10.36
N ARG A 339 8.50 -22.56 9.45
CA ARG A 339 7.06 -22.62 9.73
C ARG A 339 6.66 -23.96 10.33
N ASP A 340 7.03 -25.05 9.66
CA ASP A 340 6.61 -26.41 10.04
C ASP A 340 7.27 -26.83 11.37
N SER A 341 8.53 -26.43 11.59
CA SER A 341 9.24 -26.66 12.84
C SER A 341 8.57 -25.93 14.01
N ILE A 342 8.20 -24.65 13.85
CA ILE A 342 7.42 -23.90 14.85
C ILE A 342 6.08 -24.58 15.12
N TRP A 343 5.35 -24.96 14.07
CA TRP A 343 4.05 -25.61 14.19
C TRP A 343 4.09 -27.01 14.81
N SER A 344 5.24 -27.69 14.74
CA SER A 344 5.47 -29.00 15.36
C SER A 344 5.70 -28.91 16.88
N LEU A 345 6.04 -27.72 17.41
CA LEU A 345 6.22 -27.53 18.84
C LEU A 345 4.91 -27.77 19.58
N GLY A 346 4.95 -28.62 20.62
CA GLY A 346 3.77 -28.89 21.45
C GLY A 346 3.16 -27.63 22.09
N SER A 347 4.00 -26.62 22.38
CA SER A 347 3.60 -25.31 22.91
C SER A 347 2.98 -24.37 21.88
N ALA A 348 3.05 -24.69 20.58
CA ALA A 348 2.52 -23.85 19.49
C ALA A 348 1.06 -24.16 19.12
N ARG A 349 0.39 -25.11 19.78
CA ARG A 349 -0.99 -25.51 19.44
C ARG A 349 -1.99 -24.36 19.47
N GLY A 350 -1.77 -23.35 20.33
CA GLY A 350 -2.62 -22.17 20.41
C GLY A 350 -2.21 -21.01 19.51
N LEU A 351 -1.12 -21.14 18.75
CA LEU A 351 -0.59 -20.10 17.87
C LEU A 351 -1.42 -20.05 16.58
N LYS A 352 -2.18 -18.97 16.38
CA LYS A 352 -3.01 -18.76 15.20
C LYS A 352 -2.26 -18.06 14.07
N TRP A 353 -1.45 -17.07 14.43
CA TRP A 353 -0.76 -16.20 13.49
C TRP A 353 0.75 -16.32 13.67
N LEU A 354 1.44 -16.70 12.60
CA LEU A 354 2.89 -16.68 12.51
C LEU A 354 3.30 -15.68 11.42
N PHE A 355 4.11 -14.69 11.76
CA PHE A 355 4.68 -13.75 10.80
C PHE A 355 6.16 -14.07 10.63
N ILE A 356 6.62 -14.23 9.39
CA ILE A 356 8.01 -14.52 9.05
C ILE A 356 8.50 -13.37 8.17
N THR A 357 9.60 -12.73 8.53
CA THR A 357 10.20 -11.65 7.72
C THR A 357 11.72 -11.67 7.83
N ASP A 358 12.40 -10.80 7.09
CA ASP A 358 13.86 -10.74 7.11
C ASP A 358 14.40 -10.10 8.40
N SER A 359 15.66 -10.40 8.74
CA SER A 359 16.35 -9.87 9.92
C SER A 359 16.60 -8.36 9.90
N ASP A 360 16.33 -7.68 8.78
CA ASP A 360 16.35 -6.21 8.68
C ASP A 360 15.19 -5.55 9.47
N ALA A 361 14.25 -6.33 10.01
CA ALA A 361 13.39 -5.93 11.12
C ALA A 361 13.98 -6.34 12.47
N ASN A 362 14.82 -5.50 13.06
CA ASN A 362 15.33 -5.75 14.40
C ASN A 362 14.22 -5.63 15.46
N LEU A 363 13.76 -6.78 15.99
CA LEU A 363 12.65 -6.88 16.93
C LEU A 363 12.95 -6.29 18.32
N GLU A 364 14.18 -5.85 18.59
CA GLU A 364 14.57 -5.19 19.84
C GLU A 364 14.53 -3.66 19.75
N HIS A 365 14.57 -3.10 18.53
CA HIS A 365 14.50 -1.65 18.31
C HIS A 365 13.10 -1.12 18.64
N GLU A 366 12.96 0.14 19.09
CA GLU A 366 11.65 0.67 19.49
C GLU A 366 10.63 0.71 18.33
N ASP A 367 11.08 1.07 17.13
CA ASP A 367 10.24 1.22 15.93
C ASP A 367 10.01 -0.08 15.12
N TRP A 368 10.36 -1.24 15.66
CA TRP A 368 10.33 -2.51 14.91
C TRP A 368 8.94 -2.83 14.32
N LYS A 369 7.85 -2.46 15.01
CA LYS A 369 6.47 -2.68 14.54
C LYS A 369 6.17 -1.89 13.27
N ARG A 370 6.73 -0.69 13.15
CA ARG A 370 6.58 0.17 11.97
C ARG A 370 7.24 -0.48 10.75
N ARG A 371 8.47 -0.98 10.95
CA ARG A 371 9.21 -1.72 9.91
C ARG A 371 8.49 -3.00 9.52
N LEU A 372 8.02 -3.77 10.52
CA LEU A 372 7.23 -4.98 10.29
C LEU A 372 5.96 -4.68 9.49
N LEU A 373 5.23 -3.62 9.85
CA LEU A 373 4.00 -3.25 9.14
C LEU A 373 4.28 -2.93 7.66
N TRP A 374 5.34 -2.20 7.37
CA TRP A 374 5.76 -1.97 5.98
C TRP A 374 6.11 -3.29 5.27
N GLN A 375 6.93 -4.16 5.87
CA GLN A 375 7.29 -5.45 5.26
C GLN A 375 6.06 -6.33 4.99
N LEU A 376 5.18 -6.49 5.97
CA LEU A 376 4.00 -7.35 5.88
C LEU A 376 3.01 -6.94 4.79
N PHE A 377 3.01 -5.69 4.34
CA PHE A 377 2.04 -5.20 3.36
C PHE A 377 2.68 -4.73 2.05
N CYS A 378 3.96 -4.35 2.07
CA CYS A 378 4.72 -3.96 0.89
C CYS A 378 5.61 -5.07 0.33
N ARG A 379 5.87 -6.19 1.04
CA ARG A 379 6.60 -7.35 0.49
C ARG A 379 5.72 -8.57 0.16
N PHE A 380 4.61 -8.69 0.88
CA PHE A 380 3.68 -9.81 0.85
C PHE A 380 2.72 -9.80 -0.35
N ASP A 381 2.45 -10.96 -0.92
CA ASP A 381 1.34 -11.24 -1.82
C ASP A 381 0.41 -12.32 -1.23
N VAL A 382 -0.90 -12.09 -1.29
CA VAL A 382 -1.90 -12.98 -0.64
C VAL A 382 -1.86 -14.39 -1.22
N GLY A 383 -1.67 -14.52 -2.53
CA GLY A 383 -1.70 -15.82 -3.21
C GLY A 383 -0.41 -16.61 -3.00
N ARG A 384 0.73 -15.90 -2.94
CA ARG A 384 2.06 -16.50 -2.83
C ARG A 384 2.44 -16.85 -1.39
N ASP A 385 2.15 -15.95 -0.45
CA ASP A 385 2.83 -15.89 0.85
C ASP A 385 1.93 -16.21 2.06
N LEU A 386 0.65 -16.48 1.82
CA LEU A 386 -0.29 -16.87 2.86
C LEU A 386 -0.37 -18.39 2.96
N HIS A 387 0.19 -18.96 4.02
CA HIS A 387 0.27 -20.41 4.20
C HIS A 387 -0.61 -20.87 5.35
N PHE A 388 -1.41 -21.92 5.11
CA PHE A 388 -2.24 -22.54 6.12
C PHE A 388 -1.63 -23.87 6.56
N ASP A 389 -1.86 -24.24 7.82
CA ASP A 389 -1.58 -25.61 8.26
C ASP A 389 -2.60 -26.60 7.69
N GLU A 390 -2.37 -27.90 7.85
CA GLU A 390 -3.26 -28.94 7.30
C GLU A 390 -4.71 -28.81 7.77
N SER A 391 -4.93 -28.26 8.97
CA SER A 391 -6.26 -28.05 9.55
C SER A 391 -6.94 -26.76 9.09
N GLY A 392 -6.20 -25.84 8.47
CA GLY A 392 -6.66 -24.49 8.15
C GLY A 392 -6.87 -23.58 9.35
N THR A 393 -6.50 -24.00 10.57
CA THR A 393 -6.76 -23.24 11.80
C THR A 393 -5.63 -22.29 12.19
N ARG A 394 -4.47 -22.44 11.53
CA ARG A 394 -3.30 -21.59 11.73
C ARG A 394 -2.84 -21.04 10.39
N VAL A 395 -2.34 -19.82 10.41
CA VAL A 395 -1.84 -19.11 9.23
C VAL A 395 -0.44 -18.57 9.47
N ALA A 396 0.43 -18.70 8.47
CA ALA A 396 1.73 -18.08 8.40
C ALA A 396 1.75 -17.06 7.25
N TRP A 397 2.25 -15.86 7.55
CA TRP A 397 2.48 -14.79 6.60
C TRP A 397 3.98 -14.72 6.32
N ASP A 398 4.37 -14.98 5.08
CA ASP A 398 5.75 -14.81 4.61
C ASP A 398 5.94 -13.41 4.01
N ALA A 399 6.68 -12.56 4.69
CA ALA A 399 7.07 -11.24 4.21
C ALA A 399 8.60 -11.14 4.05
N THR A 400 9.25 -12.28 3.77
CA THR A 400 10.66 -12.28 3.36
C THR A 400 10.79 -11.73 1.95
N ILE A 401 11.94 -11.13 1.63
CA ILE A 401 12.20 -10.58 0.28
C ILE A 401 12.17 -11.74 -0.73
N PRO A 402 11.20 -11.77 -1.66
CA PRO A 402 11.04 -12.91 -2.55
C PRO A 402 12.09 -12.88 -3.66
N ILE A 403 12.51 -14.06 -4.10
CA ILE A 403 13.47 -14.22 -5.19
C ILE A 403 12.70 -14.37 -6.52
N PRO A 404 12.96 -13.53 -7.55
CA PRO A 404 12.28 -13.63 -8.84
C PRO A 404 12.38 -15.05 -9.42
N SER A 405 11.25 -15.58 -9.88
CA SER A 405 11.15 -16.97 -10.30
C SER A 405 9.90 -17.23 -11.13
N ASP A 406 10.02 -18.05 -12.17
CA ASP A 406 8.89 -18.57 -12.93
C ASP A 406 8.41 -19.93 -12.38
N ASP A 407 9.15 -20.52 -11.44
CA ASP A 407 8.84 -21.79 -10.80
C ASP A 407 8.06 -21.60 -9.50
N GLY A 408 7.09 -22.48 -9.24
CA GLY A 408 6.27 -22.47 -8.04
C GLY A 408 4.78 -22.37 -8.37
N PRO A 409 3.93 -22.13 -7.35
CA PRO A 409 2.49 -22.00 -7.56
C PRO A 409 2.11 -20.71 -8.30
N LEU A 410 2.88 -19.64 -8.09
CA LEU A 410 2.71 -18.33 -8.71
C LEU A 410 4.09 -17.76 -9.08
N PRO A 411 4.20 -16.99 -10.18
CA PRO A 411 5.45 -16.33 -10.53
C PRO A 411 5.81 -15.25 -9.51
N VAL A 412 7.11 -14.99 -9.38
CA VAL A 412 7.68 -13.86 -8.66
C VAL A 412 8.35 -12.97 -9.69
N ARG A 413 7.85 -11.74 -9.82
CA ARG A 413 8.42 -10.73 -10.73
C ARG A 413 9.77 -10.24 -10.22
N ARG A 414 10.49 -9.54 -11.10
CA ARG A 414 11.65 -8.73 -10.75
C ARG A 414 11.41 -7.89 -9.49
N TRP A 415 12.41 -7.87 -8.61
CA TRP A 415 12.31 -7.27 -7.29
C TRP A 415 13.12 -5.98 -7.23
N PRO A 416 12.48 -4.81 -7.07
CA PRO A 416 13.21 -3.54 -7.06
C PRO A 416 13.95 -3.28 -5.75
N ALA A 417 15.04 -2.50 -5.84
CA ALA A 417 15.72 -1.94 -4.67
C ALA A 417 14.79 -1.00 -3.87
N VAL A 418 15.11 -0.84 -2.59
CA VAL A 418 14.47 0.09 -1.67
C VAL A 418 15.02 1.50 -1.87
N THR A 419 14.15 2.51 -1.74
CA THR A 419 14.50 3.93 -1.78
C THR A 419 15.17 4.38 -0.49
N LEU A 420 16.47 4.10 -0.37
CA LEU A 420 17.26 4.49 0.80
C LEU A 420 17.82 5.90 0.66
N HIS A 421 17.82 6.65 1.77
CA HIS A 421 18.49 7.95 1.85
C HIS A 421 19.93 7.79 2.30
N ASP A 422 20.85 8.51 1.66
CA ASP A 422 22.25 8.58 2.08
C ASP A 422 22.37 9.16 3.50
N PRO A 423 22.96 8.43 4.48
CA PRO A 423 23.00 8.89 5.87
C PRO A 423 23.77 10.20 6.08
N GLU A 424 24.79 10.47 5.26
CA GLU A 424 25.52 11.74 5.31
C GLU A 424 24.63 12.89 4.83
N MET A 425 23.88 12.70 3.74
CA MET A 425 22.91 13.66 3.24
C MET A 425 21.82 13.96 4.26
N VAL A 426 21.24 12.93 4.90
CA VAL A 426 20.24 13.10 5.97
C VAL A 426 20.82 13.95 7.10
N SER A 427 22.01 13.60 7.58
CA SER A 427 22.70 14.34 8.65
C SER A 427 22.94 15.81 8.28
N ARG A 428 23.28 16.09 7.01
CA ARG A 428 23.46 17.46 6.50
C ARG A 428 22.15 18.24 6.43
N VAL A 429 21.06 17.60 6.02
CA VAL A 429 19.72 18.22 5.98
C VAL A 429 19.24 18.55 7.40
N ASP A 430 19.40 17.63 8.35
CA ASP A 430 19.04 17.84 9.75
C ASP A 430 19.86 18.97 10.39
N ALA A 431 21.16 19.02 10.10
CA ALA A 431 22.03 20.10 10.55
C ALA A 431 21.63 21.47 9.94
N TRP A 432 21.13 21.50 8.71
CA TRP A 432 20.62 22.72 8.09
C TRP A 432 19.27 23.15 8.66
N LEU A 433 18.35 22.22 8.90
CA LEU A 433 17.03 22.49 9.48
C LEU A 433 17.14 23.04 10.91
N SER A 434 17.99 22.43 11.75
CA SER A 434 18.22 22.85 13.14
C SER A 434 18.84 24.25 13.28
N GLN A 435 19.40 24.83 12.22
CA GLN A 435 19.86 26.23 12.21
C GLN A 435 18.75 27.24 11.88
N ARG A 436 17.61 26.76 11.35
CA ARG A 436 16.50 27.59 10.87
C ARG A 436 15.28 27.56 11.78
N ILE A 437 15.16 26.52 12.59
CA ILE A 437 14.20 26.39 13.70
C ILE A 437 14.86 26.96 14.96
#